data_AF-A0A2M8BVF6-F1
#
_entry.id   AF-A0A2M8BVF6-F1
#
_cell.length_a   1.000
_cell.length_b   1.000
_cell.length_c   1.000
_cell.angle_alpha   90.00
_cell.angle_beta   90.00
_cell.angle_gamma   90.00
#
_symmetry.space_group_name_H-M   'P 1'
#
loop_
_entity.id
_entity.type
_entity.pdbx_description
1 polymer ?
#
loop_
_entity_poly.entity_id
_entity_poly.type
_entity_poly.pdbx_seq_one_letter_code
_entity_poly.pdbx_strand_id
1 'polypeptide(L)'
;MVNELSGEILKVLRTSPDYVSGEVLSRELDISRVSVWKHIHSLQQEGYIIKASPKGYCLVSSPDLLLPYEFPDWEQKIHHFDELASTMDVARELAKGRAEEGTIIVAETQFQGKGRLGRKWLSPKGGIYFTIILRPKISPVYAPRINLMASVAVAKTIRRLFGLKAELKWPNDVLIEGKKVCGILAEMDAEIDKVNSVNLGIGMNANTLISEHEREATSLREQLGREMPRKEFFRSVVTEILRYAQQQAVLTKTDLLEEWKSLSATLNRDVRIVAPGEEIVGKAIGIDTNGALLVKSQDGSTRNVFAGDCIHLTS
;
A
#
# COMPACT_ATOMS: atom_id res chain seq x y z
N MET A 1 -0.86 19.02 -12.71
CA MET A 1 -1.18 18.23 -13.91
C MET A 1 -0.04 17.25 -14.09
N VAL A 2 -0.33 15.95 -13.97
CA VAL A 2 0.61 14.90 -14.36
C VAL A 2 0.96 15.12 -15.82
N ASN A 3 2.23 15.00 -16.19
CA ASN A 3 2.68 15.28 -17.53
C ASN A 3 2.32 14.09 -18.45
N GLU A 4 1.05 13.98 -18.87
CA GLU A 4 0.49 12.89 -19.70
C GLU A 4 1.39 12.54 -20.90
N LEU A 5 1.99 13.57 -21.52
CA LEU A 5 2.90 13.41 -22.66
C LEU A 5 4.19 12.65 -22.30
N SER A 6 4.66 12.74 -21.06
CA SER A 6 5.84 12.00 -20.60
C SER A 6 5.54 10.51 -20.46
N GLY A 7 4.32 10.15 -20.03
CA GLY A 7 3.87 8.77 -20.00
C GLY A 7 3.75 8.15 -21.39
N GLU A 8 3.17 8.87 -22.35
CA GLU A 8 3.09 8.39 -23.74
C GLU A 8 4.47 8.29 -24.41
N ILE A 9 5.40 9.22 -24.15
CA ILE A 9 6.80 9.08 -24.61
C ILE A 9 7.43 7.81 -24.03
N LEU A 10 7.30 7.56 -22.72
CA LEU A 10 7.86 6.35 -22.10
C LEU A 10 7.25 5.08 -22.68
N LYS A 11 5.95 5.08 -22.99
CA LYS A 11 5.26 3.96 -23.63
C LYS A 11 5.87 3.62 -24.98
N VAL A 12 6.08 4.62 -25.84
CA VAL A 12 6.72 4.43 -27.16
C VAL A 12 8.17 3.94 -27.01
N LEU A 13 8.93 4.50 -26.07
CA LEU A 13 10.31 4.08 -25.83
C LEU A 13 10.42 2.66 -25.25
N ARG A 14 9.44 2.21 -24.46
CA ARG A 14 9.41 0.86 -23.86
C ARG A 14 9.06 -0.24 -24.84
N THR A 15 8.19 0.05 -25.82
CA THR A 15 7.78 -0.91 -26.84
C THR A 15 8.77 -1.00 -28.00
N SER A 16 9.73 -0.09 -28.06
CA SER A 16 10.76 -0.03 -29.10
C SER A 16 12.04 -0.73 -28.65
N PRO A 17 12.54 -1.75 -29.38
CA PRO A 17 13.77 -2.46 -29.03
C PRO A 17 15.06 -1.67 -29.35
N ASP A 18 14.95 -0.56 -30.10
CA ASP A 18 16.07 0.29 -30.53
C ASP A 18 15.67 1.78 -30.44
N TYR A 19 16.55 2.69 -30.86
CA TYR A 19 16.30 4.13 -30.86
C TYR A 19 15.03 4.54 -31.64
N VAL A 20 14.25 5.43 -31.03
CA VAL A 20 13.09 6.08 -31.66
C VAL A 20 13.44 7.53 -32.01
N SER A 21 13.34 7.89 -33.29
CA SER A 21 13.67 9.25 -33.73
C SER A 21 12.74 10.29 -33.12
N GLY A 22 13.26 11.50 -32.88
CA GLY A 22 12.43 12.61 -32.39
C GLY A 22 11.33 13.02 -33.37
N GLU A 23 11.48 12.72 -34.66
CA GLU A 23 10.44 12.93 -35.68
C GLU A 23 9.31 11.93 -35.54
N VAL A 24 9.62 10.65 -35.26
CA VAL A 24 8.60 9.62 -34.98
C VAL A 24 7.81 10.00 -33.73
N LEU A 25 8.49 10.33 -32.62
CA LEU A 25 7.81 10.76 -31.38
C LEU A 25 6.96 12.02 -31.58
N SER A 26 7.47 12.99 -32.35
CA SER A 26 6.75 14.23 -32.67
C SER A 26 5.47 13.95 -33.45
N ARG A 27 5.54 13.06 -34.45
CA ARG A 27 4.40 12.67 -35.29
C ARG A 27 3.37 11.82 -34.56
N GLU A 28 3.82 10.84 -33.77
CA GLU A 28 2.93 9.93 -33.04
C GLU A 28 2.15 10.63 -31.93
N LEU A 29 2.77 11.63 -31.29
CA LEU A 29 2.18 12.32 -30.14
C LEU A 29 1.59 13.69 -30.51
N ASP A 30 1.65 14.09 -31.78
CA ASP A 30 1.20 15.39 -32.28
C ASP A 30 1.79 16.59 -31.51
N ILE A 31 3.10 16.54 -31.25
CA ILE A 31 3.83 17.60 -30.54
C ILE A 31 5.10 18.00 -31.29
N SER A 32 5.62 19.20 -31.05
CA SER A 32 6.87 19.62 -31.68
C SER A 32 8.08 18.80 -31.20
N ARG A 33 9.10 18.64 -32.05
CA ARG A 33 10.39 18.02 -31.67
C ARG A 33 11.06 18.70 -30.46
N VAL A 34 10.85 20.02 -30.31
CA VAL A 34 11.31 20.78 -29.14
C VAL A 34 10.55 20.35 -27.88
N SER A 35 9.25 20.08 -27.97
CA SER A 35 8.46 19.53 -26.87
C SER A 35 8.94 18.14 -26.49
N VAL A 36 9.16 17.25 -27.47
CA VAL A 36 9.73 15.92 -27.24
C VAL A 36 11.04 16.04 -26.43
N TRP A 37 11.97 16.90 -26.88
CA TRP A 37 13.23 17.11 -26.18
C TRP A 37 13.03 17.60 -24.73
N LYS A 38 12.10 18.54 -24.49
CA LYS A 38 11.78 19.03 -23.14
C LYS A 38 11.26 17.91 -22.23
N HIS A 39 10.36 17.07 -22.71
CA HIS A 39 9.84 15.94 -21.94
C HIS A 39 10.91 14.88 -21.67
N ILE A 40 11.73 14.54 -22.66
CA ILE A 40 12.88 13.64 -22.47
C ILE A 40 13.83 14.18 -21.40
N HIS A 41 14.12 15.48 -21.43
CA HIS A 41 14.99 16.10 -20.44
C HIS A 41 14.35 16.08 -19.03
N SER A 42 13.05 16.31 -18.92
CA SER A 42 12.31 16.17 -17.66
C SER A 42 12.38 14.74 -17.11
N LEU A 43 12.15 13.74 -17.96
CA LEU A 43 12.28 12.32 -17.58
C LEU A 43 13.70 12.00 -17.11
N GLN A 44 14.73 12.53 -17.78
CA GLN A 44 16.11 12.36 -17.32
C GLN A 44 16.36 12.98 -15.94
N GLN A 45 15.76 14.13 -15.64
CA GLN A 45 15.83 14.76 -14.31
C GLN A 45 15.13 13.92 -13.24
N GLU A 46 14.07 13.20 -13.60
CA GLU A 46 13.36 12.25 -12.74
C GLU A 46 14.11 10.91 -12.58
N GLY A 47 15.27 10.74 -13.23
CA GLY A 47 16.16 9.59 -13.08
C GLY A 47 16.01 8.51 -14.16
N TYR A 48 15.26 8.77 -15.24
CA TYR A 48 15.24 7.88 -16.39
C TYR A 48 16.56 7.96 -17.16
N ILE A 49 17.19 6.81 -17.39
CA ILE A 49 18.39 6.76 -18.24
C ILE A 49 17.93 6.63 -19.68
N ILE A 50 17.81 7.77 -20.36
CA ILE A 50 17.47 7.84 -21.78
C ILE A 50 18.70 8.29 -22.56
N LYS A 51 19.21 7.44 -23.47
CA LYS A 51 20.32 7.77 -24.35
C LYS A 51 19.80 8.54 -25.56
N ALA A 52 20.45 9.66 -25.87
CA ALA A 52 20.23 10.42 -27.09
C ALA A 52 21.36 10.13 -28.10
N SER A 53 21.00 9.95 -29.37
CA SER A 53 21.93 9.77 -30.49
C SER A 53 21.35 10.40 -31.77
N PRO A 54 22.12 10.49 -32.88
CA PRO A 54 21.58 10.91 -34.18
C PRO A 54 20.38 10.07 -34.66
N LYS A 55 20.26 8.81 -34.20
CA LYS A 55 19.12 7.94 -34.51
C LYS A 55 17.86 8.27 -33.71
N GLY A 56 17.97 9.01 -32.60
CA GLY A 56 16.85 9.34 -31.72
C GLY A 56 17.13 9.08 -30.24
N TYR A 57 16.12 8.60 -29.53
CA TYR A 57 16.13 8.34 -28.09
C TYR A 57 15.91 6.85 -27.80
N CYS A 58 16.61 6.31 -26.81
CA CYS A 58 16.46 4.92 -26.36
C CYS A 58 16.42 4.89 -24.83
N LEU A 59 15.38 4.27 -24.25
CA LEU A 59 15.29 4.06 -22.81
C LEU A 59 16.20 2.89 -22.40
N VAL A 60 17.18 3.16 -21.53
CA VAL A 60 18.12 2.17 -21.01
C VAL A 60 17.61 1.58 -19.70
N SER A 61 17.14 2.42 -18.79
CA SER A 61 16.56 1.99 -17.52
C SER A 61 15.62 3.05 -16.94
N SER A 62 14.68 2.60 -16.12
CA SER A 62 13.78 3.46 -15.35
C SER A 62 14.26 3.57 -13.90
N PRO A 63 13.99 4.68 -13.21
CA PRO A 63 14.26 4.81 -11.79
C PRO A 63 13.37 3.86 -10.98
N ASP A 64 13.81 3.56 -9.76
CA ASP A 64 13.00 2.89 -8.74
C ASP A 64 12.14 3.92 -8.00
N LEU A 65 11.20 4.52 -8.74
CA LEU A 65 10.22 5.48 -8.25
C LEU A 65 8.81 5.02 -8.63
N LEU A 66 7.83 5.40 -7.82
CA LEU A 66 6.42 5.01 -8.02
C LEU A 66 5.64 6.11 -8.76
N LEU A 67 6.21 6.58 -9.87
CA LEU A 67 5.68 7.70 -10.65
C LEU A 67 4.39 7.30 -11.39
N PRO A 68 3.45 8.23 -11.64
CA PRO A 68 2.15 7.92 -12.23
C PRO A 68 2.22 7.13 -13.55
N TYR A 69 3.11 7.51 -14.46
CA TYR A 69 3.30 6.86 -15.77
C TYR A 69 4.00 5.50 -15.70
N GLU A 70 4.42 5.04 -14.51
CA GLU A 70 4.79 3.64 -14.29
C GLU A 70 3.55 2.74 -14.21
N PHE A 71 2.36 3.33 -14.05
CA PHE A 71 1.09 2.63 -13.86
C PHE A 71 0.00 3.20 -14.78
N PRO A 72 0.06 2.94 -16.10
CA PRO A 72 -0.87 3.53 -17.08
C PRO A 72 -2.35 3.34 -16.75
N ASP A 73 -2.71 2.19 -16.15
CA ASP A 73 -4.10 1.89 -15.75
C ASP A 73 -4.67 2.85 -14.70
N TRP A 74 -3.80 3.53 -13.94
CA TRP A 74 -4.15 4.43 -12.84
C TRP A 74 -3.39 5.75 -12.87
N GLU A 75 -2.76 6.10 -14.00
CA GLU A 75 -1.86 7.26 -14.09
C GLU A 75 -2.56 8.54 -13.59
N GLN A 76 -3.79 8.76 -14.04
CA GLN A 76 -4.61 9.92 -13.65
C GLN A 76 -5.07 9.92 -12.19
N LYS A 77 -4.99 8.77 -11.52
CA LYS A 77 -5.41 8.59 -10.13
C LYS A 77 -4.24 8.70 -9.15
N ILE A 78 -3.00 8.69 -9.63
CA ILE A 78 -1.81 8.71 -8.77
C ILE A 78 -1.32 10.14 -8.56
N HIS A 79 -1.35 10.58 -7.31
CA HIS A 79 -0.69 11.79 -6.83
C HIS A 79 0.65 11.39 -6.20
N HIS A 80 1.73 11.56 -6.95
CA HIS A 80 3.09 11.26 -6.50
C HIS A 80 3.75 12.49 -5.87
N PHE A 81 4.53 12.26 -4.83
CA PHE A 81 5.35 13.24 -4.14
C PHE A 81 6.71 12.62 -3.77
N ASP A 82 7.81 13.33 -4.02
CA ASP A 82 9.13 12.86 -3.55
C ASP A 82 9.21 12.93 -2.01
N GLU A 83 8.69 13.99 -1.40
CA GLU A 83 8.58 14.14 0.06
C GLU A 83 7.28 14.84 0.44
N LEU A 84 6.62 14.35 1.51
CA LEU A 84 5.51 15.05 2.15
C LEU A 84 5.36 14.70 3.64
N ALA A 85 4.43 15.36 4.33
CA ALA A 85 4.16 15.06 5.73
C ALA A 85 3.59 13.65 5.91
N SER A 86 2.46 13.35 5.27
CA SER A 86 1.76 12.07 5.38
C SER A 86 0.79 11.85 4.21
N THR A 87 0.85 10.69 3.56
CA THR A 87 -0.09 10.30 2.49
C THR A 87 -1.53 10.29 2.98
N MET A 88 -1.73 9.93 4.26
CA MET A 88 -3.04 9.91 4.91
C MET A 88 -3.66 11.31 5.02
N ASP A 89 -2.84 12.34 5.24
CA ASP A 89 -3.35 13.71 5.39
C ASP A 89 -3.77 14.29 4.05
N VAL A 90 -2.96 14.08 3.01
CA VAL A 90 -3.34 14.46 1.63
C VAL A 90 -4.58 13.69 1.19
N ALA A 91 -4.65 12.38 1.46
CA ALA A 91 -5.84 11.58 1.14
C ALA A 91 -7.10 12.10 1.84
N ARG A 92 -7.01 12.50 3.12
CA ARG A 92 -8.14 13.08 3.86
C ARG A 92 -8.65 14.36 3.21
N GLU A 93 -7.75 15.26 2.82
CA GLU A 93 -8.14 16.52 2.18
C GLU A 93 -8.72 16.29 0.77
N LEU A 94 -8.13 15.40 -0.02
CA LEU A 94 -8.68 15.01 -1.33
C LEU A 94 -10.05 14.32 -1.19
N ALA A 95 -10.23 13.45 -0.20
CA ALA A 95 -11.50 12.76 0.05
C ALA A 95 -12.63 13.75 0.41
N LYS A 96 -12.34 14.76 1.25
CA LYS A 96 -13.26 15.89 1.55
C LYS A 96 -13.59 16.70 0.29
N GLY A 97 -12.60 16.91 -0.57
CA GLY A 97 -12.74 17.50 -1.90
C GLY A 97 -13.47 16.60 -2.92
N ARG A 98 -14.03 15.47 -2.48
CA ARG A 98 -14.77 14.49 -3.30
C ARG A 98 -13.93 13.82 -4.39
N ALA A 99 -12.64 13.62 -4.16
CA ALA A 99 -11.80 12.80 -5.03
C ALA A 99 -12.42 11.42 -5.29
N GLU A 100 -12.21 10.90 -6.49
CA GLU A 100 -12.84 9.67 -6.97
C GLU A 100 -12.33 8.43 -6.23
N GLU A 101 -13.13 7.36 -6.25
CA GLU A 101 -12.72 6.06 -5.74
C GLU A 101 -11.50 5.53 -6.52
N GLY A 102 -10.52 5.03 -5.77
CA GLY A 102 -9.26 4.54 -6.29
C GLY A 102 -8.23 5.64 -6.55
N THR A 103 -8.46 6.89 -6.10
CA THR A 103 -7.41 7.90 -6.02
C THR A 103 -6.30 7.42 -5.09
N ILE A 104 -5.05 7.51 -5.53
CA ILE A 104 -3.87 6.97 -4.83
C ILE A 104 -2.89 8.11 -4.57
N ILE A 105 -2.46 8.25 -3.33
CA ILE A 105 -1.42 9.20 -2.93
C ILE A 105 -0.17 8.38 -2.63
N VAL A 106 0.95 8.71 -3.25
CA VAL A 106 2.22 8.00 -3.09
C VAL A 106 3.31 8.96 -2.65
N ALA A 107 4.13 8.55 -1.69
CA ALA A 107 5.29 9.27 -1.21
C ALA A 107 6.56 8.43 -1.38
N GLU A 108 7.67 9.05 -1.80
CA GLU A 108 8.98 8.40 -1.65
C GLU A 108 9.49 8.51 -0.20
N THR A 109 9.19 9.62 0.48
CA THR A 109 9.53 9.85 1.90
C THR A 109 8.36 10.53 2.65
N GLN A 110 8.13 10.15 3.92
CA GLN A 110 7.21 10.88 4.81
C GLN A 110 7.90 11.34 6.10
N PHE A 111 7.82 12.64 6.42
CA PHE A 111 8.41 13.18 7.66
C PHE A 111 7.43 13.20 8.85
N GLN A 112 6.14 12.91 8.63
CA GLN A 112 5.09 12.75 9.65
C GLN A 112 4.21 11.51 9.38
N GLY A 113 4.82 10.41 8.91
CA GLY A 113 4.13 9.15 8.64
C GLY A 113 3.31 8.66 9.84
N LYS A 114 2.09 8.17 9.58
CA LYS A 114 1.10 7.84 10.63
C LYS A 114 0.93 6.35 10.84
N GLY A 115 0.96 5.93 12.10
CA GLY A 115 0.52 4.63 12.57
C GLY A 115 -0.75 4.73 13.41
N ARG A 116 -1.22 3.60 13.95
CA ARG A 116 -2.37 3.55 14.86
C ARG A 116 -2.07 4.25 16.19
N LEU A 117 -3.13 4.74 16.84
CA LEU A 117 -3.08 5.33 18.19
C LEU A 117 -2.05 6.46 18.31
N GLY A 118 -1.88 7.27 17.26
CA GLY A 118 -0.96 8.41 17.24
C GLY A 118 0.53 8.04 17.11
N ARG A 119 0.88 6.77 16.93
CA ARG A 119 2.26 6.35 16.71
C ARG A 119 2.77 6.85 15.36
N LYS A 120 4.08 7.06 15.25
CA LYS A 120 4.75 7.43 14.00
C LYS A 120 5.11 6.18 13.20
N TRP A 121 5.01 6.28 11.88
CA TRP A 121 5.52 5.29 10.94
C TRP A 121 6.75 5.84 10.23
N LEU A 122 7.92 5.24 10.45
CA LEU A 122 9.15 5.67 9.79
C LEU A 122 9.05 5.40 8.29
N SER A 123 9.30 6.44 7.49
CA SER A 123 9.09 6.39 6.05
C SER A 123 10.27 6.94 5.23
N PRO A 124 11.48 6.38 5.35
CA PRO A 124 12.63 6.80 4.55
C PRO A 124 12.52 6.35 3.09
N LYS A 125 13.29 6.99 2.20
CA LYS A 125 13.36 6.61 0.77
C LYS A 125 13.68 5.12 0.59
N GLY A 126 13.03 4.51 -0.41
CA GLY A 126 13.15 3.08 -0.73
C GLY A 126 12.04 2.20 -0.14
N GLY A 127 11.13 2.75 0.68
CA GLY A 127 9.92 2.07 1.10
C GLY A 127 8.78 2.18 0.09
N ILE A 128 7.62 1.62 0.43
CA ILE A 128 6.39 1.85 -0.34
C ILE A 128 5.37 2.45 0.62
N TYR A 129 5.03 3.71 0.40
CA TYR A 129 4.12 4.48 1.25
C TYR A 129 3.03 5.06 0.38
N PHE A 130 1.81 4.58 0.57
CA PHE A 130 0.68 5.10 -0.17
C PHE A 130 -0.61 5.05 0.63
N THR A 131 -1.57 5.86 0.21
CA THR A 131 -2.94 5.82 0.68
C THR A 131 -3.89 5.74 -0.51
N ILE A 132 -4.85 4.81 -0.48
CA ILE A 132 -5.93 4.70 -1.47
C ILE A 132 -7.22 5.22 -0.84
N ILE A 133 -7.94 6.07 -1.57
CA ILE A 133 -9.28 6.53 -1.20
C ILE A 133 -10.31 5.53 -1.73
N LEU A 134 -11.03 4.87 -0.83
CA LEU A 134 -12.11 3.92 -1.14
C LEU A 134 -13.47 4.53 -0.79
N ARG A 135 -14.53 4.14 -1.51
CA ARG A 135 -15.91 4.59 -1.23
C ARG A 135 -16.86 3.39 -1.13
N PRO A 136 -16.64 2.50 -0.14
CA PRO A 136 -17.40 1.27 -0.03
C PRO A 136 -18.86 1.53 0.36
N LYS A 137 -19.82 0.87 -0.29
CA LYS A 137 -21.25 0.92 0.05
C LYS A 137 -21.59 -0.16 1.06
N ILE A 138 -20.93 -0.11 2.22
CA ILE A 138 -21.11 -1.06 3.33
C ILE A 138 -21.56 -0.32 4.59
N SER A 139 -22.20 -1.05 5.51
CA SER A 139 -22.45 -0.53 6.85
C SER A 139 -21.12 -0.28 7.58
N PRO A 140 -21.00 0.81 8.38
CA PRO A 140 -19.80 1.08 9.18
C PRO A 140 -19.34 -0.08 10.07
N VAL A 141 -20.24 -0.98 10.47
CA VAL A 141 -19.90 -2.18 11.26
C VAL A 141 -18.91 -3.11 10.55
N TYR A 142 -18.88 -3.09 9.21
CA TYR A 142 -17.96 -3.90 8.41
C TYR A 142 -16.63 -3.19 8.09
N ALA A 143 -16.44 -1.94 8.52
CA ALA A 143 -15.20 -1.19 8.28
C ALA A 143 -13.91 -1.93 8.72
N PRO A 144 -13.87 -2.69 9.84
CA PRO A 144 -12.69 -3.46 10.22
C PRO A 144 -12.23 -4.45 9.13
N ARG A 145 -13.18 -4.99 8.34
CA ARG A 145 -12.88 -5.94 7.26
C ARG A 145 -12.06 -5.31 6.13
N ILE A 146 -12.04 -3.99 5.98
CA ILE A 146 -11.19 -3.30 4.98
C ILE A 146 -9.71 -3.46 5.32
N ASN A 147 -9.34 -3.31 6.60
CA ASN A 147 -7.98 -3.58 7.06
C ASN A 147 -7.62 -5.05 6.88
N LEU A 148 -8.54 -5.98 7.19
CA LEU A 148 -8.31 -7.41 6.99
C LEU A 148 -8.07 -7.73 5.51
N MET A 149 -8.91 -7.21 4.61
CA MET A 149 -8.76 -7.34 3.16
C MET A 149 -7.40 -6.84 2.68
N ALA A 150 -7.01 -5.63 3.07
CA ALA A 150 -5.74 -5.05 2.67
C ALA A 150 -4.56 -5.90 3.17
N SER A 151 -4.65 -6.41 4.41
CA SER A 151 -3.61 -7.27 4.99
C SER A 151 -3.48 -8.60 4.24
N VAL A 152 -4.60 -9.22 3.86
CA VAL A 152 -4.64 -10.43 3.04
C VAL A 152 -4.03 -10.17 1.65
N ALA A 153 -4.39 -9.06 1.00
CA ALA A 153 -3.84 -8.68 -0.30
C ALA A 153 -2.31 -8.52 -0.26
N VAL A 154 -1.79 -7.84 0.77
CA VAL A 154 -0.35 -7.67 0.99
C VAL A 154 0.33 -9.01 1.23
N ALA A 155 -0.16 -9.82 2.18
CA ALA A 155 0.47 -11.09 2.52
C ALA A 155 0.46 -12.11 1.37
N LYS A 156 -0.67 -12.23 0.64
CA LYS A 156 -0.75 -13.08 -0.56
C LYS A 156 0.19 -12.60 -1.67
N THR A 157 0.34 -11.28 -1.85
CA THR A 157 1.28 -10.73 -2.82
C THR A 157 2.73 -11.07 -2.45
N ILE A 158 3.11 -10.91 -1.18
CA ILE A 158 4.46 -11.29 -0.70
C ILE A 158 4.70 -12.78 -0.95
N ARG A 159 3.77 -13.65 -0.54
CA ARG A 159 3.88 -15.11 -0.74
C ARG A 159 4.00 -15.49 -2.21
N ARG A 160 3.18 -14.89 -3.08
CA ARG A 160 3.14 -15.19 -4.52
C ARG A 160 4.39 -14.72 -5.25
N LEU A 161 4.84 -13.49 -5.03
CA LEU A 161 5.96 -12.91 -5.76
C LEU A 161 7.32 -13.38 -5.24
N PHE A 162 7.42 -13.66 -3.94
CA PHE A 162 8.70 -13.82 -3.27
C PHE A 162 8.86 -15.14 -2.52
N GLY A 163 7.81 -15.95 -2.38
CA GLY A 163 7.87 -17.22 -1.64
C GLY A 163 8.08 -17.06 -0.12
N LEU A 164 8.06 -15.83 0.40
CA LEU A 164 8.25 -15.57 1.82
C LEU A 164 6.98 -15.89 2.61
N LYS A 165 7.14 -16.48 3.80
CA LYS A 165 6.03 -16.80 4.71
C LYS A 165 5.52 -15.53 5.42
N ALA A 166 4.75 -14.71 4.69
CA ALA A 166 4.07 -13.56 5.26
C ALA A 166 2.88 -14.02 6.12
N GLU A 167 2.77 -13.50 7.34
CA GLU A 167 1.71 -13.81 8.30
C GLU A 167 1.05 -12.52 8.81
N LEU A 168 -0.19 -12.62 9.29
CA LEU A 168 -1.01 -11.48 9.69
C LEU A 168 -1.10 -11.39 11.20
N LYS A 169 -0.64 -10.27 11.76
CA LYS A 169 -0.85 -9.95 13.17
C LYS A 169 -2.01 -8.96 13.26
N TRP A 170 -3.07 -9.38 13.98
CA TRP A 170 -4.19 -8.49 14.25
C TRP A 170 -3.68 -7.28 15.03
N PRO A 171 -4.16 -6.06 14.75
CA PRO A 171 -5.25 -5.76 13.82
C PRO A 171 -4.84 -5.43 12.39
N ASN A 172 -3.56 -5.16 12.11
CA ASN A 172 -3.18 -4.41 10.91
C ASN A 172 -1.72 -4.57 10.47
N ASP A 173 -1.00 -5.57 11.00
CA ASP A 173 0.42 -5.74 10.75
C ASP A 173 0.67 -6.99 9.91
N VAL A 174 1.58 -6.88 8.94
CA VAL A 174 2.10 -8.05 8.20
C VAL A 174 3.50 -8.35 8.70
N LEU A 175 3.73 -9.61 9.04
CA LEU A 175 4.96 -10.11 9.61
C LEU A 175 5.66 -11.06 8.65
N ILE A 176 6.99 -11.10 8.71
CA ILE A 176 7.84 -12.16 8.15
C ILE A 176 8.77 -12.60 9.27
N GLU A 177 8.81 -13.90 9.56
CA GLU A 177 9.58 -14.46 10.68
C GLU A 177 9.29 -13.77 12.03
N GLY A 178 8.03 -13.38 12.26
CA GLY A 178 7.60 -12.69 13.46
C GLY A 178 7.96 -11.20 13.53
N LYS A 179 8.71 -10.66 12.56
CA LYS A 179 9.07 -9.24 12.47
C LYS A 179 8.17 -8.49 11.50
N LYS A 180 7.81 -7.26 11.84
CA LYS A 180 6.92 -6.40 11.07
C LYS A 180 7.60 -5.88 9.80
N VAL A 181 6.97 -6.16 8.67
CA VAL A 181 7.39 -5.66 7.35
C VAL A 181 6.43 -4.59 6.81
N CYS A 182 5.16 -4.65 7.21
CA CYS A 182 4.12 -3.73 6.74
C CYS A 182 3.17 -3.33 7.87
N GLY A 183 2.78 -2.06 7.88
CA GLY A 183 1.66 -1.55 8.66
C GLY A 183 0.54 -1.06 7.75
N ILE A 184 -0.70 -1.32 8.15
CA ILE A 184 -1.90 -0.90 7.40
C ILE A 184 -2.76 -0.02 8.29
N LEU A 185 -3.36 1.03 7.75
CA LEU A 185 -4.20 1.95 8.50
C LEU A 185 -5.40 2.36 7.67
N ALA A 186 -6.60 1.99 8.10
CA ALA A 186 -7.84 2.51 7.54
C ALA A 186 -8.40 3.61 8.46
N GLU A 187 -8.55 4.82 7.92
CA GLU A 187 -9.31 5.90 8.54
C GLU A 187 -10.62 6.08 7.78
N MET A 188 -11.73 6.01 8.51
CA MET A 188 -13.07 6.09 7.93
C MET A 188 -13.66 7.48 8.18
N ASP A 189 -14.24 8.05 7.12
CA ASP A 189 -15.19 9.14 7.21
C ASP A 189 -16.59 8.57 6.95
N ALA A 190 -17.47 8.64 7.93
CA ALA A 190 -18.80 8.05 7.89
C ALA A 190 -19.84 8.92 8.58
N GLU A 191 -21.05 8.89 8.04
CA GLU A 191 -22.27 9.30 8.73
C GLU A 191 -22.91 8.09 9.41
N ILE A 192 -23.97 8.31 10.20
CA ILE A 192 -24.61 7.28 11.05
C ILE A 192 -24.92 5.99 10.27
N ASP A 193 -25.45 6.11 9.04
CA ASP A 193 -25.92 4.97 8.25
C ASP A 193 -25.02 4.62 7.05
N LYS A 194 -23.97 5.41 6.77
CA LYS A 194 -23.20 5.26 5.54
C LYS A 194 -21.74 5.67 5.68
N VAL A 195 -20.87 4.84 5.13
CA VAL A 195 -19.47 5.17 4.90
C VAL A 195 -19.33 6.12 3.70
N ASN A 196 -18.80 7.32 3.92
CA ASN A 196 -18.56 8.32 2.88
C ASN A 196 -17.26 8.02 2.12
N SER A 197 -16.20 7.73 2.88
CA SER A 197 -14.92 7.29 2.34
C SER A 197 -14.10 6.53 3.38
N VAL A 198 -13.15 5.73 2.91
CA VAL A 198 -12.11 5.12 3.73
C VAL A 198 -10.77 5.41 3.10
N ASN A 199 -9.91 6.08 3.85
CA ASN A 199 -8.52 6.32 3.48
C ASN A 199 -7.71 5.12 3.98
N LEU A 200 -7.28 4.27 3.06
CA LEU A 200 -6.51 3.06 3.35
C LEU A 200 -5.02 3.32 3.11
N GLY A 201 -4.29 3.62 4.17
CA GLY A 201 -2.84 3.78 4.19
C GLY A 201 -2.11 2.45 4.31
N ILE A 202 -1.05 2.27 3.51
CA ILE A 202 -0.16 1.12 3.54
C ILE A 202 1.27 1.65 3.59
N GLY A 203 1.97 1.29 4.66
CA GLY A 203 3.39 1.55 4.83
C GLY A 203 4.17 0.24 4.83
N MET A 204 5.08 0.09 3.88
CA MET A 204 5.86 -1.13 3.68
C MET A 204 7.35 -0.82 3.71
N ASN A 205 8.07 -1.59 4.52
CA ASN A 205 9.52 -1.65 4.53
C ASN A 205 9.98 -2.49 3.33
N ALA A 206 10.14 -1.84 2.18
CA ALA A 206 10.52 -2.49 0.93
C ALA A 206 12.05 -2.64 0.83
N ASN A 207 12.73 -1.63 0.28
CA ASN A 207 14.19 -1.58 0.15
C ASN A 207 14.87 -0.73 1.24
N THR A 208 14.13 -0.40 2.30
CA THR A 208 14.62 0.40 3.43
C THR A 208 15.60 -0.39 4.30
N LEU A 209 16.55 0.33 4.87
CA LEU A 209 17.42 -0.19 5.93
C LEU A 209 16.69 -0.05 7.25
N ILE A 210 16.50 -1.17 7.96
CA ILE A 210 15.89 -1.16 9.28
C ILE A 210 16.98 -0.89 10.32
N SER A 211 16.70 0.03 11.24
CA SER A 211 17.63 0.30 12.32
C SER A 211 17.82 -0.93 13.21
N GLU A 212 19.04 -1.16 13.67
CA GLU A 212 19.33 -2.23 14.65
C GLU A 212 18.56 -2.06 15.97
N HIS A 213 18.05 -0.86 16.23
CA HIS A 213 17.20 -0.56 17.38
C HIS A 213 15.72 -0.96 17.18
N GLU A 214 15.29 -1.20 15.94
CA GLU A 214 13.92 -1.64 15.58
C GLU A 214 13.84 -3.17 15.49
N ARG A 215 14.15 -3.85 16.60
CA ARG A 215 14.29 -5.33 16.63
C ARG A 215 13.04 -6.11 16.19
N GLU A 216 11.87 -5.49 16.28
CA GLU A 216 10.59 -6.06 15.87
C GLU A 216 10.23 -5.77 14.41
N ALA A 217 11.08 -5.08 13.64
CA ALA A 217 10.85 -4.75 12.24
C ALA A 217 11.85 -5.49 11.31
N THR A 218 11.47 -5.59 10.04
CA THR A 218 12.28 -6.15 8.94
C THR A 218 11.91 -5.45 7.64
N SER A 219 12.73 -5.59 6.60
CA SER A 219 12.38 -5.16 5.24
C SER A 219 12.35 -6.34 4.27
N LEU A 220 11.60 -6.22 3.17
CA LEU A 220 11.61 -7.23 2.12
C LEU A 220 13.01 -7.42 1.53
N ARG A 221 13.80 -6.35 1.43
CA ARG A 221 15.20 -6.44 1.00
C ARG A 221 16.05 -7.31 1.92
N GLU A 222 15.92 -7.14 3.24
CA GLU A 222 16.64 -7.96 4.22
C GLU A 222 16.22 -9.43 4.11
N GLN A 223 14.92 -9.70 3.99
CA GLN A 223 14.38 -11.06 3.88
C GLN A 223 14.74 -11.75 2.57
N LEU A 224 14.96 -10.98 1.48
CA LEU A 224 15.33 -11.53 0.18
C LEU A 224 16.84 -11.57 -0.07
N GLY A 225 17.64 -10.84 0.72
CA GLY A 225 19.07 -10.65 0.47
C GLY A 225 19.37 -9.83 -0.80
N ARG A 226 18.37 -9.18 -1.39
CA ARG A 226 18.47 -8.36 -2.62
C ARG A 226 17.36 -7.32 -2.66
N GLU A 227 17.50 -6.31 -3.52
CA GLU A 227 16.43 -5.34 -3.74
C GLU A 227 15.17 -6.01 -4.31
N MET A 228 14.02 -5.60 -3.78
CA MET A 228 12.71 -6.04 -4.23
C MET A 228 12.17 -5.08 -5.31
N PRO A 229 11.48 -5.59 -6.36
CA PRO A 229 10.91 -4.76 -7.42
C PRO A 229 9.67 -3.98 -6.93
N ARG A 230 9.86 -2.78 -6.38
CA ARG A 230 8.79 -1.98 -5.74
C ARG A 230 7.58 -1.75 -6.65
N LYS A 231 7.83 -1.45 -7.93
CA LYS A 231 6.78 -1.22 -8.92
C LYS A 231 5.89 -2.43 -9.16
N GLU A 232 6.47 -3.63 -9.25
CA GLU A 232 5.71 -4.88 -9.45
C GLU A 232 4.86 -5.22 -8.22
N PHE A 233 5.43 -5.06 -7.03
CA PHE A 233 4.73 -5.28 -5.78
C PHE A 233 3.59 -4.29 -5.58
N PHE A 234 3.87 -2.99 -5.75
CA PHE A 234 2.86 -1.93 -5.65
C PHE A 234 1.71 -2.18 -6.62
N ARG A 235 2.00 -2.45 -7.90
CA ARG A 235 0.97 -2.79 -8.89
C ARG A 235 0.12 -3.97 -8.41
N SER A 236 0.76 -5.06 -8.00
CA SER A 236 0.05 -6.26 -7.53
C SER A 236 -0.88 -5.99 -6.35
N VAL A 237 -0.42 -5.26 -5.33
CA VAL A 237 -1.23 -4.94 -4.14
C VAL A 237 -2.38 -4.00 -4.51
N VAL A 238 -2.11 -2.94 -5.27
CA VAL A 238 -3.13 -1.97 -5.70
C VAL A 238 -4.20 -2.65 -6.56
N THR A 239 -3.81 -3.49 -7.53
CA THR A 239 -4.76 -4.27 -8.34
C THR A 239 -5.69 -5.11 -7.47
N GLU A 240 -5.14 -5.84 -6.50
CA GLU A 240 -5.96 -6.66 -5.60
C GLU A 240 -6.93 -5.81 -4.77
N ILE A 241 -6.45 -4.71 -4.17
CA ILE A 241 -7.31 -3.81 -3.39
C ILE A 241 -8.43 -3.20 -4.24
N LEU A 242 -8.11 -2.72 -5.44
CA LEU A 242 -9.11 -2.15 -6.34
C LEU A 242 -10.11 -3.21 -6.84
N ARG A 243 -9.67 -4.46 -7.04
CA ARG A 243 -10.57 -5.58 -7.34
C ARG A 243 -11.56 -5.81 -6.19
N TYR A 244 -11.10 -5.77 -4.93
CA TYR A 244 -12.00 -5.84 -3.77
C TYR A 244 -12.96 -4.64 -3.69
N ALA A 245 -12.49 -3.44 -4.03
CA ALA A 245 -13.33 -2.24 -4.06
C ALA A 245 -14.45 -2.32 -5.12
N GLN A 246 -14.15 -2.90 -6.30
CA GLN A 246 -15.14 -3.17 -7.33
C GLN A 246 -16.11 -4.29 -6.91
N GLN A 247 -15.62 -5.31 -6.21
CA GLN A 247 -16.39 -6.46 -5.75
C GLN A 247 -16.79 -6.29 -4.28
N GLN A 248 -17.53 -5.24 -3.95
CA GLN A 248 -17.86 -4.88 -2.55
C GLN A 248 -18.52 -6.01 -1.75
N ALA A 249 -19.26 -6.91 -2.42
CA ALA A 249 -19.82 -8.11 -1.81
C ALA A 249 -18.75 -9.02 -1.18
N VAL A 250 -17.51 -8.96 -1.62
CA VAL A 250 -16.39 -9.73 -1.03
C VAL A 250 -16.10 -9.26 0.39
N LEU A 251 -16.31 -7.97 0.69
CA LEU A 251 -16.16 -7.47 2.05
C LEU A 251 -17.23 -8.04 2.99
N THR A 252 -18.36 -8.52 2.50
CA THR A 252 -19.41 -9.14 3.35
C THR A 252 -19.36 -10.68 3.35
N LYS A 253 -18.65 -11.30 2.41
CA LYS A 253 -18.45 -12.76 2.35
C LYS A 253 -17.55 -13.30 3.47
N THR A 254 -17.76 -14.57 3.82
CA THR A 254 -16.99 -15.30 4.82
C THR A 254 -15.60 -15.68 4.33
N ASP A 255 -15.41 -15.85 3.00
CA ASP A 255 -14.14 -16.27 2.40
C ASP A 255 -12.95 -15.39 2.82
N LEU A 256 -13.16 -14.07 2.91
CA LEU A 256 -12.14 -13.14 3.38
C LEU A 256 -11.67 -13.44 4.82
N LEU A 257 -12.62 -13.77 5.70
CA LEU A 257 -12.32 -14.08 7.10
C LEU A 257 -11.56 -15.40 7.21
N GLU A 258 -11.94 -16.41 6.42
CA GLU A 258 -11.22 -17.69 6.35
C GLU A 258 -9.81 -17.53 5.76
N GLU A 259 -9.66 -16.73 4.71
CA GLU A 259 -8.34 -16.37 4.17
C GLU A 259 -7.49 -15.68 5.25
N TRP A 260 -8.04 -14.69 5.96
CA TRP A 260 -7.32 -14.01 7.03
C TRP A 260 -6.92 -14.98 8.15
N LYS A 261 -7.84 -15.86 8.60
CA LYS A 261 -7.57 -16.87 9.63
C LYS A 261 -6.43 -17.80 9.22
N SER A 262 -6.40 -18.23 7.95
CA SER A 262 -5.36 -19.12 7.41
C SER A 262 -3.95 -18.49 7.39
N LEU A 263 -3.89 -17.16 7.40
CA LEU A 263 -2.65 -16.39 7.40
C LEU A 263 -2.28 -15.84 8.79
N SER A 264 -3.12 -16.05 9.81
CA SER A 264 -2.98 -15.37 11.10
C SER A 264 -1.79 -15.89 11.90
N ALA A 265 -0.95 -14.95 12.34
CA ALA A 265 0.04 -15.18 13.40
C ALA A 265 -0.55 -14.97 14.81
N THR A 266 -1.74 -14.37 14.92
CA THR A 266 -2.35 -14.02 16.22
C THR A 266 -3.20 -15.16 16.79
N LEU A 267 -3.94 -15.88 15.95
CA LEU A 267 -4.84 -16.92 16.42
C LEU A 267 -4.09 -18.04 17.16
N ASN A 268 -4.77 -18.59 18.17
CA ASN A 268 -4.27 -19.61 19.09
C ASN A 268 -3.11 -19.17 20.00
N ARG A 269 -2.77 -17.88 20.03
CA ARG A 269 -1.80 -17.31 20.99
C ARG A 269 -2.47 -16.66 22.18
N ASP A 270 -1.73 -16.60 23.28
CA ASP A 270 -2.06 -15.71 24.39
C ASP A 270 -1.72 -14.27 23.99
N VAL A 271 -2.69 -13.40 24.18
CA VAL A 271 -2.62 -12.00 23.77
C VAL A 271 -3.06 -11.09 24.90
N ARG A 272 -2.45 -9.91 24.90
CA ARG A 272 -2.94 -8.76 25.65
C ARG A 272 -3.34 -7.68 24.65
N ILE A 273 -4.60 -7.28 24.69
CA ILE A 273 -5.13 -6.18 23.90
C ILE A 273 -5.24 -4.94 24.77
N VAL A 274 -4.59 -3.86 24.35
CA VAL A 274 -4.62 -2.57 25.04
C VAL A 274 -5.43 -1.58 24.19
N ALA A 275 -6.52 -1.07 24.75
CA ALA A 275 -7.35 -0.03 24.15
C ALA A 275 -7.55 1.12 25.16
N PRO A 276 -7.99 2.32 24.74
CA PRO A 276 -8.25 3.41 25.67
C PRO A 276 -9.29 3.01 26.73
N GLY A 277 -8.85 2.92 27.99
CA GLY A 277 -9.71 2.56 29.13
C GLY A 277 -10.03 1.08 29.28
N GLU A 278 -9.47 0.20 28.45
CA GLU A 278 -9.71 -1.25 28.52
C GLU A 278 -8.43 -2.05 28.26
N GLU A 279 -8.18 -3.05 29.10
CA GLU A 279 -7.17 -4.07 28.88
C GLU A 279 -7.83 -5.44 28.91
N ILE A 280 -7.58 -6.24 27.87
CA ILE A 280 -8.14 -7.59 27.75
C ILE A 280 -6.97 -8.57 27.62
N VAL A 281 -6.90 -9.55 28.51
CA VAL A 281 -5.89 -10.61 28.50
C VAL A 281 -6.56 -11.95 28.32
N GLY A 282 -6.09 -12.75 27.37
CA GLY A 282 -6.63 -14.07 27.12
C GLY A 282 -6.11 -14.68 25.82
N LYS A 283 -6.73 -15.77 25.39
CA LYS A 283 -6.35 -16.47 24.15
C LYS A 283 -7.13 -15.93 22.96
N ALA A 284 -6.43 -15.57 21.89
CA ALA A 284 -7.08 -15.21 20.62
C ALA A 284 -7.63 -16.47 19.94
N ILE A 285 -8.96 -16.64 19.94
CA ILE A 285 -9.61 -17.88 19.48
C ILE A 285 -10.26 -17.76 18.09
N GLY A 286 -10.42 -16.55 17.57
CA GLY A 286 -11.02 -16.35 16.25
C GLY A 286 -11.17 -14.87 15.89
N ILE A 287 -11.83 -14.65 14.76
CA ILE A 287 -12.41 -13.36 14.39
C ILE A 287 -13.91 -13.57 14.16
N ASP A 288 -14.73 -12.63 14.58
CA ASP A 288 -16.17 -12.69 14.37
C ASP A 288 -16.55 -12.32 12.93
N THR A 289 -17.86 -12.32 12.65
CA THR A 289 -18.38 -11.92 11.34
C THR A 289 -18.12 -10.43 11.04
N ASN A 290 -17.82 -9.55 11.98
CA ASN A 290 -17.51 -8.15 11.68
C ASN A 290 -16.00 -7.91 11.50
N GLY A 291 -15.17 -8.93 11.78
CA GLY A 291 -13.71 -8.84 11.77
C GLY A 291 -13.09 -8.42 13.11
N ALA A 292 -13.88 -8.40 14.18
CA ALA A 292 -13.40 -8.19 15.55
C ALA A 292 -12.67 -9.45 16.05
N LEU A 293 -11.59 -9.27 16.82
CA LEU A 293 -10.87 -10.38 17.41
C LEU A 293 -11.69 -10.97 18.56
N LEU A 294 -11.81 -12.30 18.60
CA LEU A 294 -12.43 -13.02 19.70
C LEU A 294 -11.34 -13.43 20.70
N VAL A 295 -11.41 -12.89 21.92
CA VAL A 295 -10.47 -13.20 22.99
C VAL A 295 -11.18 -13.95 24.10
N LYS A 296 -10.69 -15.15 24.43
CA LYS A 296 -11.19 -15.97 25.53
C LYS A 296 -10.36 -15.73 26.79
N SER A 297 -10.99 -15.16 27.80
CA SER A 297 -10.40 -14.89 29.11
C SER A 297 -10.22 -16.18 29.94
N GLN A 298 -9.46 -16.09 31.04
CA GLN A 298 -9.23 -17.23 31.95
C GLN A 298 -10.51 -17.71 32.64
N ASP A 299 -11.48 -16.82 32.87
CA ASP A 299 -12.80 -17.14 33.43
C ASP A 299 -13.73 -17.87 32.43
N GLY A 300 -13.26 -18.12 31.21
CA GLY A 300 -14.00 -18.77 30.14
C GLY A 300 -14.88 -17.84 29.30
N SER A 301 -15.04 -16.57 29.69
CA SER A 301 -15.78 -15.57 28.91
C SER A 301 -15.08 -15.26 27.60
N THR A 302 -15.86 -14.94 26.56
CA THR A 302 -15.33 -14.50 25.26
C THR A 302 -15.77 -13.06 25.01
N ARG A 303 -14.82 -12.21 24.62
CA ARG A 303 -15.06 -10.81 24.26
C ARG A 303 -14.70 -10.54 22.81
N ASN A 304 -15.50 -9.70 22.15
CA ASN A 304 -15.24 -9.18 20.82
C ASN A 304 -14.42 -7.89 20.95
N VAL A 305 -13.28 -7.83 20.28
CA VAL A 305 -12.36 -6.69 20.34
C VAL A 305 -12.25 -6.05 18.97
N PHE A 306 -12.80 -4.84 18.85
CA PHE A 306 -12.91 -4.12 17.57
C PHE A 306 -11.65 -3.29 17.28
N ALA A 307 -10.99 -2.81 18.33
CA ALA A 307 -9.77 -2.01 18.22
C ALA A 307 -8.91 -2.17 19.48
N GLY A 308 -7.61 -2.02 19.30
CA GLY A 308 -6.61 -2.02 20.36
C GLY A 308 -5.24 -2.34 19.76
N ASP A 309 -4.21 -2.25 20.59
CA ASP A 309 -2.88 -2.77 20.27
C ASP A 309 -2.76 -4.20 20.80
N CYS A 310 -2.45 -5.14 19.91
CA CYS A 310 -2.30 -6.55 20.25
C CYS A 310 -0.83 -6.90 20.51
N ILE A 311 -0.58 -7.34 21.72
CA ILE A 311 0.72 -7.82 22.18
C ILE A 311 0.61 -9.34 22.29
N HIS A 312 1.43 -10.05 21.51
CA HIS A 312 1.58 -11.50 21.68
C HIS A 312 2.38 -11.74 22.96
N LEU A 313 1.81 -12.48 23.90
CA LEU A 313 2.51 -12.84 25.12
C LEU A 313 3.42 -14.03 24.82
N THR A 314 4.66 -13.95 25.28
CA THR A 314 5.54 -15.12 25.32
C THR A 314 5.10 -15.99 26.49
N SER A 315 4.78 -17.26 26.20
CA SER A 315 4.71 -18.32 27.21
C SER A 315 6.04 -18.50 27.90
#